data_AF-A0A180GKA3-F1
#
_entry.id   AF-A0A180GKA3-F1
#
_cell.length_a   1.000
_cell.length_b   1.000
_cell.length_c   1.000
_cell.angle_alpha   90.00
_cell.angle_beta   90.00
_cell.angle_gamma   90.00
#
_symmetry.space_group_name_H-M   'P 1'
#
loop_
_entity.id
_entity.type
_entity.pdbx_description
1 polymer ?
#
loop_
_entity_poly.entity_id
_entity_poly.type
_entity_poly.pdbx_seq_one_letter_code
_entity_poly.pdbx_strand_id
1 'polypeptide(L)'
;MNLVELLNFMDDDDDFVAYHTFDRIISGERDEPRRGGGSTVGQQTINCERRKGELQLHKDYFSDNPSYPEEIFRQRFRMHQSLFVQMINEVVAYN
;
A
#
# COMPACT_ATOMS: atom_id res chain seq x y z
N MET A 1 10.94 -8.26 10.42
CA MET A 1 12.38 -8.29 10.15
C MET A 1 12.85 -6.88 9.84
N ASN A 2 13.47 -6.26 10.82
CA ASN A 2 14.08 -4.93 10.72
C ASN A 2 15.47 -5.06 10.05
N LEU A 3 15.92 -4.04 9.31
CA LEU A 3 17.28 -3.99 8.74
C LEU A 3 18.38 -4.25 9.78
N VAL A 4 18.14 -3.86 11.04
CA VAL A 4 19.05 -4.09 12.17
C VAL A 4 19.10 -5.57 12.57
N GLU A 5 17.97 -6.28 12.52
CA GLU A 5 17.93 -7.73 12.78
C GLU A 5 18.61 -8.52 11.65
N LEU A 6 18.51 -8.02 10.41
CA LEU A 6 19.12 -8.63 9.23
C LEU A 6 20.64 -8.47 9.27
N LEU A 7 21.15 -7.33 9.76
CA LEU A 7 22.59 -7.08 9.91
C LEU A 7 23.20 -7.94 11.04
N ASN A 8 22.48 -8.14 12.14
CA ASN A 8 22.90 -9.04 13.23
C ASN A 8 22.91 -10.52 12.81
N PHE A 9 22.15 -10.89 11.78
CA PHE A 9 22.15 -12.25 11.21
C PHE A 9 23.30 -12.47 10.21
N MET A 10 23.89 -11.40 9.66
CA MET A 10 25.04 -11.46 8.74
C MET A 10 26.41 -11.51 9.44
N ASP A 11 26.44 -11.44 10.78
CA ASP A 11 27.68 -11.47 11.58
C ASP A 11 28.14 -12.91 11.91
N ASP A 12 27.41 -13.92 11.42
CA ASP A 12 27.88 -15.32 11.39
C ASP A 12 28.57 -15.57 10.01
N ASP A 13 29.89 -15.76 10.06
CA ASP A 13 30.86 -15.71 8.95
C ASP A 13 30.68 -16.71 7.77
N ASP A 14 29.55 -17.42 7.63
CA ASP A 14 29.38 -18.52 6.66
C ASP A 14 28.20 -18.42 5.68
N ASP A 15 27.44 -17.33 5.65
CA ASP A 15 26.28 -17.23 4.74
C ASP A 15 26.56 -16.49 3.43
N PHE A 16 27.33 -17.14 2.54
CA PHE A 16 27.49 -16.74 1.13
C PHE A 16 26.13 -16.50 0.42
N VAL A 17 25.10 -17.24 0.82
CA VAL A 17 23.72 -17.10 0.33
C VAL A 17 23.08 -15.80 0.85
N ALA A 18 23.35 -15.40 2.09
CA ALA A 18 22.85 -14.15 2.64
C ALA A 18 23.48 -12.95 1.89
N TYR A 19 24.78 -12.98 1.62
CA TYR A 19 25.43 -11.91 0.84
C TYR A 19 24.79 -11.74 -0.54
N HIS A 20 24.63 -12.82 -1.31
CA HIS A 20 24.03 -12.73 -2.66
C HIS A 20 22.57 -12.26 -2.63
N THR A 21 21.79 -12.65 -1.62
CA THR A 21 20.40 -12.21 -1.49
C THR A 21 20.29 -10.73 -1.13
N PHE A 22 21.15 -10.24 -0.24
CA PHE A 22 21.27 -8.81 0.04
C PHE A 22 21.71 -8.01 -1.17
N ASP A 23 22.73 -8.48 -1.88
CA ASP A 23 23.26 -7.80 -3.06
C ASP A 23 22.19 -7.67 -4.15
N ARG A 24 21.35 -8.70 -4.32
CA ARG A 24 20.19 -8.68 -5.24
C ARG A 24 19.12 -7.66 -4.83
N ILE A 25 18.88 -7.49 -3.53
CA ILE A 25 17.92 -6.54 -2.98
C ILE A 25 18.43 -5.10 -3.11
N ILE A 26 19.70 -4.86 -2.78
CA ILE A 26 20.36 -3.54 -2.86
C ILE A 26 20.56 -3.11 -4.33
N SER A 27 21.01 -4.03 -5.18
CA SER A 27 21.24 -3.78 -6.61
C SER A 27 19.94 -3.60 -7.40
N GLY A 28 18.78 -3.83 -6.79
CA GLY A 28 17.48 -3.58 -7.39
C GLY A 28 17.19 -4.45 -8.62
N GLU A 29 17.85 -5.61 -8.72
CA GLU A 29 17.70 -6.52 -9.85
C GLU A 29 16.32 -7.17 -9.76
N ARG A 30 15.37 -6.59 -10.51
CA ARG A 30 14.00 -7.08 -10.61
C ARG A 30 14.05 -8.31 -11.51
N ASP A 31 13.87 -9.50 -10.92
CA ASP A 31 13.40 -10.65 -11.68
C ASP A 31 12.25 -10.18 -12.58
N GLU A 32 12.31 -10.52 -13.87
CA GLU A 32 11.28 -10.29 -14.89
C GLU A 32 9.87 -10.33 -14.27
N PRO A 33 8.95 -9.40 -14.63
CA PRO A 33 7.64 -9.34 -13.99
C PRO A 33 6.98 -10.71 -14.08
N ARG A 34 6.88 -11.37 -12.92
CA ARG A 34 6.18 -12.65 -12.76
C ARG A 34 4.85 -12.50 -13.48
N ARG A 35 4.59 -13.35 -14.48
CA ARG A 35 3.38 -13.34 -15.29
C ARG A 35 2.20 -13.13 -14.36
N GLY A 36 1.59 -11.94 -14.47
CA GLY A 36 0.57 -11.46 -13.56
C GLY A 36 -0.58 -12.46 -13.49
N GLY A 37 -0.83 -12.94 -12.29
CA GLY A 37 -1.94 -13.79 -11.93
C GLY A 37 -2.11 -13.64 -10.43
N GLY A 38 -3.22 -13.08 -9.97
CA GLY A 38 -3.63 -13.30 -8.58
C GLY A 38 -3.85 -14.79 -8.32
N SER A 39 -4.57 -15.15 -7.25
CA SER A 39 -4.96 -16.55 -7.04
C SER A 39 -5.79 -17.16 -8.19
N THR A 40 -6.30 -16.31 -9.10
CA THR A 40 -7.04 -16.70 -10.29
C THR A 40 -6.14 -16.66 -11.52
N VAL A 41 -6.00 -17.79 -12.21
CA VAL A 41 -5.31 -17.90 -13.50
C VAL A 41 -5.90 -16.91 -14.51
N GLY A 42 -5.04 -16.10 -15.15
CA GLY A 42 -5.44 -15.08 -16.12
C GLY A 42 -5.78 -13.71 -15.52
N GLN A 43 -5.73 -13.55 -14.20
CA GLN A 43 -5.99 -12.26 -13.56
C GLN A 43 -4.81 -11.28 -13.72
N GLN A 44 -5.00 -10.24 -14.52
CA GLN A 44 -4.04 -9.14 -14.63
C GLN A 44 -4.18 -8.19 -13.44
N THR A 45 -3.06 -7.92 -12.77
CA THR A 45 -3.00 -6.88 -11.73
C THR A 45 -2.64 -5.56 -12.40
N ILE A 46 -3.60 -4.63 -12.44
CA ILE A 46 -3.39 -3.28 -12.95
C ILE A 46 -2.85 -2.42 -11.80
N ASN A 47 -1.74 -1.73 -12.03
CA ASN A 47 -1.24 -0.74 -11.08
C ASN A 47 -2.10 0.53 -11.16
N CYS A 48 -3.13 0.62 -10.31
CA CYS A 48 -4.03 1.77 -10.27
C CYS A 48 -3.47 3.00 -9.54
N GLU A 49 -2.14 3.09 -9.32
CA GLU A 49 -1.50 4.18 -8.59
C GLU A 49 -2.18 4.48 -7.23
N ARG A 50 -2.39 3.44 -6.40
CA ARG A 50 -3.25 3.49 -5.20
C ARG A 50 -3.01 4.73 -4.32
N ARG A 51 -1.75 5.09 -4.07
CA ARG A 51 -1.36 6.26 -3.28
C ARG A 51 -1.88 7.57 -3.87
N LYS A 52 -1.85 7.72 -5.20
CA LYS A 52 -2.36 8.91 -5.89
C LYS A 52 -3.88 8.98 -5.80
N GLY A 53 -4.55 7.83 -5.93
CA GLY A 53 -6.00 7.73 -5.73
C GLY A 53 -6.42 8.14 -4.32
N GLU A 54 -5.68 7.74 -3.30
CA GLU A 54 -5.91 8.13 -1.90
C GLU A 54 -5.78 9.65 -1.70
N LEU A 55 -4.69 10.25 -2.17
CA LEU A 55 -4.48 11.70 -2.08
C LEU A 55 -5.58 12.49 -2.79
N GLN A 56 -6.01 12.02 -3.95
CA GLN A 56 -7.10 12.66 -4.71
C GLN A 56 -8.43 12.54 -3.96
N LEU A 57 -8.75 11.37 -3.42
CA LEU A 57 -9.96 11.15 -2.64
C LEU A 57 -10.00 12.05 -1.39
N HIS A 58 -8.87 12.19 -0.69
CA HIS A 58 -8.76 13.10 0.44
C HIS A 58 -8.98 14.56 0.00
N LYS A 59 -8.29 15.01 -1.04
CA LYS A 59 -8.43 16.38 -1.56
C LYS A 59 -9.86 16.71 -1.98
N ASP A 60 -10.51 15.78 -2.67
CA ASP A 60 -11.83 16.00 -3.27
C ASP A 60 -12.95 16.13 -2.25
N TYR A 61 -12.89 15.34 -1.16
CA TYR A 61 -14.00 15.23 -0.22
C TYR A 61 -13.65 15.61 1.22
N PHE A 62 -12.42 15.37 1.67
CA PHE A 62 -12.06 15.44 3.10
C PHE A 62 -11.09 16.58 3.46
N SER A 63 -10.68 17.40 2.49
CA SER A 63 -9.89 18.61 2.76
C SER A 63 -10.75 19.70 3.41
N ASP A 64 -10.11 20.69 4.03
CA ASP A 64 -10.82 21.81 4.68
C ASP A 64 -11.74 22.57 3.72
N ASN A 65 -11.37 22.63 2.43
CA ASN A 65 -12.17 23.20 1.36
C ASN A 65 -12.33 22.15 0.24
N PRO A 66 -13.28 21.20 0.40
CA PRO A 66 -13.40 20.09 -0.53
C PRO A 66 -13.89 20.57 -1.89
N SER A 67 -13.41 19.93 -2.95
CA SER A 67 -13.81 20.28 -4.33
C SER A 67 -15.26 19.87 -4.63
N TYR A 68 -15.79 18.89 -3.89
CA TYR A 68 -17.17 18.44 -4.03
C TYR A 68 -17.92 18.47 -2.70
N PRO A 69 -19.20 18.88 -2.70
CA PRO A 69 -20.04 18.85 -1.51
C PRO A 69 -20.46 17.41 -1.14
N GLU A 70 -20.92 17.22 0.10
CA GLU A 70 -21.30 15.92 0.65
C GLU A 70 -22.36 15.17 -0.18
N GLU A 71 -23.27 15.89 -0.84
CA GLU A 71 -24.29 15.27 -1.69
C GLU A 71 -23.68 14.45 -2.83
N ILE A 72 -22.58 14.92 -3.40
CA ILE A 72 -21.86 14.21 -4.47
C ILE A 72 -21.13 13.00 -3.90
N PHE A 73 -20.58 13.10 -2.68
CA PHE A 73 -20.00 11.96 -1.99
C PHE A 73 -21.04 10.86 -1.79
N ARG A 74 -22.25 11.22 -1.32
CA ARG A 74 -23.36 10.28 -1.15
C ARG A 74 -23.80 9.64 -2.47
N GLN A 75 -23.84 10.40 -3.57
CA GLN A 75 -24.18 9.84 -4.88
C GLN A 75 -23.15 8.82 -5.37
N ARG A 76 -21.85 9.09 -5.17
CA ARG A 76 -20.76 8.24 -5.68
C ARG A 76 -20.49 7.02 -4.81
N PHE A 77 -20.39 7.21 -3.49
CA PHE A 77 -20.04 6.16 -2.53
C PHE A 77 -21.26 5.52 -1.87
N ARG A 78 -22.46 6.08 -2.10
CA ARG A 78 -23.73 5.59 -1.52
C ARG A 78 -23.74 5.59 0.00
N MET A 79 -22.93 6.44 0.62
CA MET A 79 -22.75 6.57 2.06
C MET A 79 -22.59 8.04 2.46
N HIS A 80 -23.00 8.38 3.67
CA HIS A 80 -22.75 9.71 4.24
C HIS A 80 -21.28 9.87 4.61
N GLN A 81 -20.75 11.07 4.41
CA GLN A 81 -19.35 11.35 4.69
C GLN A 81 -19.04 11.23 6.19
N SER A 82 -19.96 11.68 7.04
CA SER A 82 -19.87 11.55 8.49
C SER A 82 -19.73 10.10 8.96
N LEU A 83 -20.49 9.18 8.35
CA LEU A 83 -20.47 7.75 8.67
C LEU A 83 -19.12 7.13 8.29
N PHE A 84 -18.57 7.53 7.14
CA PHE A 84 -17.23 7.11 6.73
C PHE A 84 -16.15 7.56 7.74
N VAL A 85 -16.22 8.82 8.18
CA VAL A 85 -15.30 9.35 9.21
C VAL A 85 -15.45 8.60 10.53
N GLN A 86 -16.68 8.29 10.96
CA GLN A 86 -16.93 7.50 12.15
C GLN A 86 -16.27 6.12 12.08
N MET A 87 -16.45 5.39 10.97
CA MET A 87 -15.82 4.08 10.77
C MET A 87 -14.30 4.15 10.86
N ILE A 88 -13.67 5.18 10.26
CA ILE A 88 -12.22 5.37 10.35
C ILE A 88 -11.80 5.59 11.80
N ASN A 89 -12.50 6.46 12.53
CA ASN A 89 -12.19 6.75 13.92
C ASN A 89 -12.31 5.50 14.79
N GLU A 90 -13.33 4.66 14.57
CA GLU A 90 -13.50 3.39 15.29
C GLU A 90 -12.34 2.42 15.00
N VAL A 91 -11.92 2.29 13.74
CA VAL A 91 -10.77 1.44 13.36
C VAL A 91 -9.46 1.96 13.95
N VAL A 92 -9.25 3.27 13.95
CA VAL A 92 -8.05 3.89 14.52
C VAL A 92 -8.02 3.73 16.04
N ALA A 93 -9.16 3.88 16.72
CA ALA A 93 -9.25 3.71 18.17
C ALA A 93 -9.04 2.26 18.64
N TYR A 94 -9.16 1.27 17.75
CA TYR A 94 -8.95 -0.14 18.05
C TYR A 94 -7.49 -0.61 17.88
N ASN A 95 -6.63 0.23 17.28
CA ASN A 95 -5.19 -0.02 17.12
C ASN A 95 -4.38 0.69 18.20
#